data_AF-A0A7V1K3B7-F1
#
_entry.id   AF-A0A7V1K3B7-F1
#
_cell.length_a   1.000
_cell.length_b   1.000
_cell.length_c   1.000
_cell.angle_alpha   90.00
_cell.angle_beta   90.00
_cell.angle_gamma   90.00
#
_symmetry.space_group_name_H-M   'P 1'
#
loop_
_entity.id
_entity.type
_entity.pdbx_description
1 polymer ?
#
loop_
_entity_poly.entity_id
_entity_poly.type
_entity_poly.pdbx_seq_one_letter_code
_entity_poly.pdbx_strand_id
1 'polypeptide(L)'
;MEPIYNYSITKVKKGKKFSFEDTLIREIKLDIVVNDEKIASLMATPVDQEALVVGYLMSENIITSVEDIKEVFLKDDGMTVEIVAKINDEAVQRLNTEGVVISGCGRSKTANIDVEKIDALVNTCDFHISAELISEE
;
A
#
# COMPACT_ATOMS: atom_id res chain seq x y z
N MET A 1 -7.03 12.86 7.12
CA MET A 1 -8.41 12.43 6.78
C MET A 1 -8.76 11.28 7.72
N GLU A 2 -9.92 11.28 8.37
CA GLU A 2 -10.25 10.23 9.35
C GLU A 2 -10.43 8.85 8.67
N PRO A 3 -9.72 7.81 9.15
CA PRO A 3 -9.74 6.48 8.53
C PRO A 3 -11.00 5.67 8.89
N ILE A 4 -11.70 6.07 9.94
CA ILE A 4 -12.89 5.40 10.45
C ILE A 4 -14.02 6.42 10.54
N TYR A 5 -15.24 6.03 10.17
CA TYR A 5 -16.41 6.88 10.30
C TYR A 5 -17.66 6.04 10.60
N ASN A 6 -18.62 6.63 11.31
CA ASN A 6 -19.92 6.00 11.54
C ASN A 6 -20.88 6.32 10.40
N TYR A 7 -21.68 5.35 10.02
CA TYR A 7 -22.67 5.49 8.96
C TYR A 7 -23.95 4.73 9.29
N SER A 8 -25.08 5.33 8.94
CA SER A 8 -26.38 4.71 9.13
C SER A 8 -26.63 3.65 8.06
N ILE A 9 -26.66 2.39 8.47
CA ILE A 9 -26.87 1.26 7.54
C ILE A 9 -28.23 0.62 7.72
N THR A 10 -28.74 0.04 6.62
CA THR A 10 -29.96 -0.76 6.62
C THR A 10 -29.63 -2.23 6.36
N LYS A 11 -29.74 -3.07 7.39
CA LYS A 11 -29.55 -4.52 7.29
C LYS A 11 -30.87 -5.21 7.02
N VAL A 12 -30.90 -6.06 5.99
CA VAL A 12 -32.06 -6.92 5.69
C VAL A 12 -31.74 -8.34 6.15
N LYS A 13 -32.49 -8.88 7.12
CA LYS A 13 -32.31 -10.25 7.63
C LYS A 13 -33.67 -10.92 7.82
N LYS A 14 -33.86 -12.10 7.17
CA LYS A 14 -35.11 -12.88 7.20
C LYS A 14 -36.36 -12.04 6.87
N GLY A 15 -36.27 -11.20 5.83
CA GLY A 15 -37.38 -10.33 5.40
C GLY A 15 -37.66 -9.12 6.31
N LYS A 16 -36.92 -8.93 7.41
CA LYS A 16 -37.02 -7.75 8.29
C LYS A 16 -35.88 -6.77 8.00
N LYS A 17 -36.19 -5.47 8.09
CA LYS A 17 -35.21 -4.36 7.99
C LYS A 17 -34.82 -3.91 9.39
N PHE A 18 -33.52 -3.66 9.58
CA PHE A 18 -32.94 -3.11 10.81
C PHE A 18 -32.08 -1.92 10.41
N SER A 19 -32.27 -0.78 11.06
CA SER A 19 -31.44 0.41 10.88
C SER A 19 -30.63 0.66 12.13
N PHE A 20 -29.32 0.83 11.98
CA PHE A 20 -28.39 1.10 13.08
C PHE A 20 -27.14 1.81 12.54
N GLU A 21 -26.43 2.50 13.43
CA GLU A 21 -25.11 3.06 13.13
C GLU A 21 -24.07 1.94 13.17
N ASP A 22 -23.26 1.88 12.12
CA ASP A 22 -22.12 0.95 12.04
C ASP A 22 -20.84 1.73 11.73
N THR A 23 -19.71 1.14 12.08
CA THR A 23 -18.40 1.74 11.92
C THR A 23 -17.77 1.22 10.63
N LEU A 24 -17.51 2.14 9.70
CA LEU A 24 -16.94 1.84 8.38
C LEU A 24 -15.50 2.34 8.28
N ILE A 25 -14.69 1.62 7.52
CA ILE A 25 -13.33 2.01 7.15
C ILE A 25 -13.40 2.86 5.88
N ARG A 26 -12.62 3.94 5.86
CA ARG A 26 -12.45 4.80 4.69
C ARG A 26 -11.33 4.28 3.80
N GLU A 27 -11.65 4.06 2.53
CA GLU A 27 -10.68 3.78 1.49
C GLU A 27 -10.53 5.01 0.58
N ILE A 28 -9.30 5.36 0.23
CA ILE A 28 -8.94 6.46 -0.65
C ILE A 28 -8.13 5.95 -1.83
N LYS A 29 -8.16 6.71 -2.93
CA LYS A 29 -7.18 6.58 -4.00
C LYS A 29 -5.92 7.36 -3.59
N LEU A 30 -4.84 6.65 -3.31
CA LEU A 30 -3.54 7.22 -3.01
C LEU A 30 -2.68 7.21 -4.26
N ASP A 31 -2.38 8.39 -4.79
CA ASP A 31 -1.50 8.57 -5.94
C ASP A 31 -0.03 8.65 -5.48
N ILE A 32 0.85 7.95 -6.20
CA ILE A 32 2.29 7.93 -5.95
C ILE A 32 2.98 8.67 -7.07
N VAL A 33 3.65 9.76 -6.72
CA VAL A 33 4.43 10.59 -7.64
C VAL A 33 5.90 10.52 -7.23
N VAL A 34 6.77 10.12 -8.15
CA VAL A 34 8.21 10.04 -7.92
C VAL A 34 8.92 10.89 -8.95
N ASN A 35 9.76 11.83 -8.50
CA ASN A 35 10.49 12.76 -9.39
C ASN A 35 9.57 13.46 -10.42
N ASP A 36 8.44 14.01 -9.94
CA ASP A 36 7.41 14.68 -10.75
C ASP A 36 6.63 13.78 -11.74
N GLU A 37 6.87 12.47 -11.74
CA GLU A 37 6.15 11.51 -12.57
C GLU A 37 5.21 10.64 -11.72
N LYS A 38 3.95 10.54 -12.14
CA LYS A 38 3.00 9.64 -11.50
C LYS A 38 3.29 8.20 -11.92
N ILE A 39 3.71 7.36 -10.96
CA ILE A 39 4.09 5.98 -11.25
C ILE A 39 2.97 4.96 -10.96
N ALA A 40 2.09 5.24 -10.00
CA ALA A 40 1.07 4.29 -9.54
C ALA A 40 -0.08 4.97 -8.78
N SER A 41 -1.16 4.22 -8.58
CA SER A 41 -2.26 4.57 -7.67
C SER A 41 -2.65 3.33 -6.86
N LEU A 42 -2.79 3.48 -5.54
CA LEU A 42 -3.23 2.44 -4.62
C LEU A 42 -4.62 2.76 -4.06
N MET A 43 -5.43 1.74 -3.79
CA MET A 43 -6.54 1.87 -2.84
C MET A 43 -6.00 1.63 -1.42
N ALA A 44 -6.14 2.61 -0.52
CA ALA A 44 -5.56 2.54 0.82
C ALA A 44 -6.45 3.18 1.88
N THR A 45 -6.29 2.77 3.14
CA THR A 45 -6.80 3.53 4.28
C THR A 45 -5.90 4.75 4.48
N PRO A 46 -6.42 5.96 4.78
CA PRO A 46 -5.60 7.17 4.91
C PRO A 46 -4.85 7.20 6.26
N VAL A 47 -4.00 6.22 6.49
CA VAL A 47 -3.11 6.05 7.66
C VAL A 47 -1.72 5.72 7.15
N ASP A 48 -0.71 6.41 7.68
CA ASP A 48 0.71 6.18 7.39
C ASP A 48 1.03 6.12 5.88
N GLN A 49 0.37 6.97 5.08
CA GLN A 49 0.48 6.94 3.62
C GLN A 49 1.93 7.06 3.11
N GLU A 50 2.76 7.86 3.79
CA GLU A 50 4.17 8.00 3.44
C GLU A 50 4.92 6.67 3.61
N ALA A 51 4.72 5.98 4.73
CA ALA A 51 5.33 4.67 5.00
C ALA A 51 4.83 3.60 4.02
N LEU A 52 3.52 3.61 3.70
CA LEU A 52 2.95 2.72 2.69
C LEU A 52 3.62 2.91 1.33
N VAL A 53 3.81 4.16 0.91
CA VAL A 53 4.42 4.46 -0.38
C VAL A 53 5.89 4.05 -0.40
N VAL A 54 6.66 4.34 0.65
CA VAL A 54 8.06 3.87 0.75
C VAL A 54 8.14 2.35 0.66
N GLY A 55 7.31 1.62 1.41
CA GLY A 55 7.26 0.16 1.36
C GLY A 55 6.86 -0.39 -0.01
N TYR A 56 5.94 0.29 -0.71
CA TYR A 56 5.54 -0.06 -2.07
C TYR A 56 6.72 0.10 -3.06
N LEU A 57 7.42 1.24 -3.03
CA LEU A 57 8.58 1.48 -3.89
C LEU A 57 9.70 0.44 -3.67
N MET A 58 9.94 0.03 -2.42
CA MET A 58 10.91 -1.02 -2.09
C MET A 58 10.46 -2.39 -2.60
N SER A 59 9.17 -2.72 -2.43
CA SER A 59 8.61 -4.02 -2.85
C SER A 59 8.66 -4.21 -4.37
N GLU A 60 8.48 -3.14 -5.13
CA GLU A 60 8.59 -3.15 -6.59
C GLU A 60 10.03 -2.90 -7.09
N ASN A 61 11.01 -2.84 -6.18
CA ASN A 61 12.43 -2.58 -6.48
C ASN A 61 12.65 -1.28 -7.28
N ILE A 62 11.78 -0.28 -7.08
CA ILE A 62 11.92 1.08 -7.63
C ILE A 62 12.99 1.84 -6.84
N ILE A 63 13.03 1.65 -5.52
CA ILE A 63 14.13 2.07 -4.64
C ILE A 63 14.73 0.83 -3.99
N THR A 64 16.05 0.80 -3.85
CA THR A 64 16.74 -0.35 -3.25
C THR A 64 16.99 -0.13 -1.76
N SER A 65 17.14 1.14 -1.35
CA SER A 65 17.38 1.49 0.04
C SER A 65 16.65 2.77 0.42
N VAL A 66 16.39 2.96 1.72
CA VAL A 66 15.77 4.19 2.23
C VAL A 66 16.67 5.41 2.04
N GLU A 67 17.99 5.20 1.96
CA GLU A 67 18.99 6.25 1.67
C GLU A 67 18.87 6.80 0.24
N ASP A 68 18.19 6.10 -0.66
CA ASP A 68 17.93 6.62 -2.01
C ASP A 68 16.84 7.72 -2.00
N ILE A 69 16.07 7.85 -0.91
CA ILE A 69 15.02 8.86 -0.74
C ILE A 69 15.65 10.16 -0.22
N LYS A 70 15.41 11.26 -0.93
CA LYS A 70 15.77 12.61 -0.49
C LYS A 70 14.63 13.25 0.30
N GLU A 71 13.41 13.15 -0.22
CA GLU A 71 12.22 13.78 0.35
C GLU A 71 11.01 12.86 0.14
N VAL A 72 10.12 12.84 1.13
CA VAL A 72 8.79 12.24 1.08
C VAL A 72 7.84 13.20 1.77
N PHE A 73 6.71 13.51 1.13
CA PHE A 73 5.67 14.29 1.79
C PHE A 73 4.29 14.00 1.22
N LEU A 74 3.32 13.88 2.13
CA LEU A 74 1.90 13.83 1.81
C LEU A 74 1.38 15.24 1.45
N LYS A 75 0.66 15.35 0.34
CA LYS A 75 -0.02 16.59 -0.05
C LYS A 75 -1.20 16.89 0.88
N ASP A 76 -1.60 18.16 0.89
CA ASP A 76 -2.73 18.67 1.68
C ASP A 76 -4.06 17.96 1.38
N ASP A 77 -4.21 17.36 0.19
CA ASP A 77 -5.39 16.58 -0.18
C ASP A 77 -5.48 15.22 0.57
N GLY A 78 -4.39 14.78 1.19
CA GLY A 78 -4.27 13.49 1.86
C GLY A 78 -4.34 12.28 0.93
N MET A 79 -4.29 12.49 -0.38
CA MET A 79 -4.51 11.51 -1.45
C MET A 79 -3.33 11.41 -2.42
N THR A 80 -2.31 12.25 -2.27
CA THR A 80 -1.09 12.20 -3.10
C THR A 80 0.14 12.22 -2.22
N VAL A 81 1.06 11.26 -2.42
CA VAL A 81 2.41 11.30 -1.83
C VAL A 81 3.40 11.58 -2.93
N GLU A 82 4.20 12.63 -2.74
CA GLU A 82 5.34 12.97 -3.60
C GLU A 82 6.63 12.50 -2.95
N ILE A 83 7.48 11.86 -3.75
CA ILE A 83 8.80 11.39 -3.36
C ILE A 83 9.84 11.91 -4.35
N VAL A 84 10.94 12.42 -3.80
CA VAL A 84 12.16 12.68 -4.56
C VAL A 84 13.17 11.62 -4.17
N ALA A 85 13.54 10.75 -5.12
CA ALA A 85 14.42 9.63 -4.84
C ALA A 85 15.28 9.26 -6.05
N LYS A 86 16.40 8.59 -5.80
CA LYS A 86 17.12 7.86 -6.82
C LYS A 86 16.37 6.55 -7.11
N ILE A 87 15.96 6.36 -8.36
CA ILE A 87 15.10 5.24 -8.75
C ILE A 87 15.76 4.31 -9.77
N ASN A 88 15.24 3.09 -9.85
CA ASN A 88 15.51 2.14 -10.92
C ASN A 88 14.48 2.32 -12.05
N ASP A 89 14.87 3.01 -13.12
CA ASP A 89 13.98 3.29 -14.26
C ASP A 89 13.46 2.02 -14.95
N GLU A 90 14.24 0.93 -14.97
CA GLU A 90 13.78 -0.35 -15.53
C GLU A 90 12.63 -0.95 -14.71
N ALA A 91 12.65 -0.77 -13.39
CA ALA A 91 11.57 -1.24 -12.51
C ALA A 91 10.28 -0.44 -12.75
N VAL A 92 10.39 0.88 -12.90
CA VAL A 92 9.26 1.76 -13.25
C VAL A 92 8.67 1.39 -14.62
N GLN A 93 9.50 1.12 -15.63
CA GLN A 93 9.02 0.69 -16.95
C GLN A 93 8.28 -0.64 -16.92
N ARG A 94 8.65 -1.58 -16.03
CA ARG A 94 7.91 -2.85 -15.85
C ARG A 94 6.53 -2.64 -15.22
N LEU A 95 6.36 -1.57 -14.46
CA LEU A 95 5.11 -1.20 -13.82
C LEU A 95 4.14 -0.44 -14.73
N ASN A 96 4.60 0.08 -15.88
CA ASN A 96 3.82 0.88 -16.84
C ASN A 96 2.68 0.09 -17.52
N THR A 97 1.72 -0.32 -16.72
CA THR A 97 0.36 -0.66 -17.09
C THR A 97 -0.52 0.20 -16.21
N GLU A 98 -1.32 1.09 -16.80
CA GLU A 98 -2.21 2.10 -16.18
C GLU A 98 -3.29 1.52 -15.25
N GLY A 99 -2.89 0.71 -14.28
CA GLY A 99 -3.74 -0.02 -13.36
C GLY A 99 -3.68 0.59 -11.97
N VAL A 100 -4.85 0.85 -11.39
CA VAL A 100 -4.96 1.10 -9.96
C VAL A 100 -4.80 -0.24 -9.24
N VAL A 101 -3.86 -0.33 -8.30
CA VAL A 101 -3.74 -1.50 -7.42
C VAL A 101 -4.86 -1.41 -6.40
N ILE A 102 -5.83 -2.31 -6.51
CA ILE A 102 -6.98 -2.38 -5.59
C ILE A 102 -6.66 -3.28 -4.41
N SER A 103 -7.27 -3.01 -3.26
CA SER A 103 -7.11 -3.77 -2.00
C SER A 103 -7.65 -5.21 -2.04
N GLY A 104 -8.40 -5.58 -3.10
CA GLY A 104 -8.94 -6.92 -3.30
C GLY A 104 -8.11 -7.78 -4.25
N CYS A 105 -8.23 -9.11 -4.13
CA CYS A 105 -7.61 -10.12 -5.01
C CYS A 105 -8.01 -10.04 -6.51
N GLY A 106 -8.65 -8.96 -6.94
CA GLY A 106 -9.44 -8.84 -8.17
C GLY A 106 -8.91 -7.83 -9.19
N ARG A 107 -7.60 -7.63 -9.30
CA ARG A 107 -6.85 -7.31 -10.54
C ARG A 107 -5.41 -6.98 -10.16
N SER A 108 -4.56 -8.01 -10.12
CA SER A 108 -3.12 -7.80 -10.17
C SER A 108 -2.61 -8.25 -11.54
N LYS A 109 -2.22 -7.29 -12.39
CA LYS A 109 -1.23 -7.50 -13.45
C LYS A 109 0.17 -7.14 -12.93
N THR A 110 0.38 -7.21 -11.63
CA THR A 110 1.68 -7.11 -10.96
C THR A 110 1.87 -8.37 -10.12
N ALA A 111 1.94 -9.48 -10.84
CA ALA A 111 2.62 -10.67 -10.36
C ALA A 111 3.57 -11.04 -11.50
N ASN A 112 4.62 -10.23 -11.69
CA ASN A 112 5.79 -10.62 -12.49
C ASN A 112 6.55 -11.71 -11.72
N ILE A 113 5.89 -12.85 -11.49
CA ILE A 113 6.50 -14.01 -10.86
C ILE A 113 7.34 -14.68 -11.94
N ASP A 114 8.60 -14.26 -12.01
CA ASP A 114 9.63 -14.98 -12.74
C ASP A 114 9.94 -16.26 -11.98
N VAL A 115 9.44 -17.39 -12.49
CA VAL A 115 9.54 -18.72 -11.85
C VAL A 115 11.00 -19.13 -11.64
N GLU A 116 11.92 -18.61 -12.47
CA GLU A 116 13.36 -18.85 -12.34
C GLU A 116 14.02 -18.00 -11.25
N LYS A 117 13.35 -16.93 -10.79
CA LYS A 117 13.79 -16.05 -9.68
C LYS A 117 12.97 -16.25 -8.40
N ILE A 118 12.18 -17.33 -8.30
CA ILE A 118 11.44 -17.70 -7.09
C ILE A 118 12.37 -18.10 -5.95
N ASP A 119 13.64 -18.38 -6.22
CA ASP A 119 14.64 -18.60 -5.19
C ASP A 119 14.67 -17.39 -4.25
N ALA A 120 14.08 -17.57 -3.07
CA ALA A 120 14.04 -16.55 -2.05
C ALA A 120 15.48 -16.20 -1.67
N LEU A 121 15.79 -14.90 -1.65
CA LEU A 121 17.04 -14.43 -1.08
C LEU A 121 17.13 -14.95 0.36
N VAL A 122 18.22 -15.63 0.68
CA VAL A 122 18.46 -16.09 2.05
C VAL A 122 18.61 -14.85 2.92
N ASN A 123 17.60 -14.60 3.75
CA ASN A 123 17.65 -13.52 4.71
C ASN A 123 18.72 -13.85 5.76
N THR A 124 19.79 -13.05 5.80
CA THR A 124 20.93 -13.24 6.72
C THR A 124 20.72 -12.59 8.08
N CYS A 125 19.53 -12.03 8.32
CA CYS A 125 19.18 -11.42 9.59
C CYS A 125 19.25 -12.46 10.72
N ASP A 126 19.97 -12.14 11.79
CA ASP A 126 20.12 -12.93 13.01
C ASP A 126 19.06 -12.60 14.06
N PHE A 127 17.95 -11.97 13.64
CA PHE A 127 16.85 -11.63 14.51
C PHE A 127 16.11 -12.90 14.97
N HIS A 128 16.07 -13.10 16.28
CA HIS A 128 15.34 -14.19 16.93
C HIS A 128 14.35 -13.60 17.93
N ILE A 129 13.13 -14.14 17.97
CA ILE A 129 12.11 -13.78 18.95
C ILE A 129 11.69 -15.03 19.72
N SER A 130 11.34 -14.86 21.00
CA SER A 130 10.80 -15.95 21.80
C SER A 130 9.33 -16.22 21.46
N ALA A 131 8.89 -17.46 21.65
CA ALA A 131 7.48 -17.82 21.42
C ALA A 131 6.55 -17.12 22.42
N GLU A 132 7.05 -16.87 23.63
CA GLU A 132 6.34 -16.12 24.67
C GLU A 132 6.03 -14.69 24.20
N LEU A 133 7.00 -14.00 23.58
CA LEU A 133 6.81 -12.64 23.08
C LEU A 133 5.75 -12.56 21.96
N ILE A 134 5.58 -13.62 21.18
CA ILE A 134 4.52 -13.69 20.15
C ILE A 134 3.13 -13.75 20.79
N SER A 135 3.04 -14.27 22.01
CA SER A 135 1.78 -14.55 22.69
C SER A 135 1.38 -13.47 23.71
N GLU A 136 2.21 -12.44 23.90
CA GLU A 136 1.88 -11.29 24.74
C GLU A 136 0.93 -10.36 23.99
N GLU A 137 -0.27 -10.13 24.55
CA GLU A 137 -1.26 -9.12 24.08
C GLU A 137 -0.88 -7.69 24.50
#